data_AF-A0A1I0VI69-F1
#
_entry.id   AF-A0A1I0VI69-F1
#
_cell.length_a   1.000
_cell.length_b   1.000
_cell.length_c   1.000
_cell.angle_alpha   90.00
_cell.angle_beta   90.00
_cell.angle_gamma   90.00
#
_symmetry.space_group_name_H-M   'P 1'
#
loop_
_entity.id
_entity.type
_entity.pdbx_description
1 polymer ?
#
loop_
_entity_poly.entity_id
_entity_poly.type
_entity_poly.pdbx_seq_one_letter_code
_entity_poly.pdbx_strand_id
1 'polypeptide(L)'
;MDDRELETLFREAPGDTPAPTFDAGDIAARSKRATARKQNMIVLACSFGVLVLAGLGTLGVLLNGNLGEDTASVAGAPDANSATKFGAQEQPGDAQGRLPNAGPPEGFPDASPKQGGDASGESTPGCDQVDRELAIALAGELPVAVTSEAQPGRVCSPGWRSVAFQVNDGAASGTLSATVVPEGTAIELAEQPEGTVIVERTTPSNATLLVLSIPEQGPEAPFAGAVESIAAELAARY
;
A
#
# COMPACT_ATOMS: atom_id res chain seq x y z
N MET A 1 -51.07 -25.42 -3.95
CA MET A 1 -50.13 -24.68 -3.09
C MET A 1 -50.61 -23.26 -3.22
N ASP A 2 -51.34 -22.82 -2.20
CA ASP A 2 -52.31 -21.75 -2.32
C ASP A 2 -51.73 -20.49 -1.64
N ASP A 3 -52.07 -19.30 -2.13
CA ASP A 3 -51.49 -18.04 -1.64
C ASP A 3 -51.69 -17.83 -0.13
N ARG A 4 -52.74 -18.43 0.45
CA ARG A 4 -52.98 -18.42 1.90
C ARG A 4 -51.99 -19.25 2.70
N GLU A 5 -51.43 -20.29 2.11
CA GLU A 5 -50.43 -21.17 2.73
C GLU A 5 -49.07 -20.46 2.83
N LEU A 6 -48.73 -19.64 1.83
CA LEU A 6 -47.56 -18.76 1.85
C LEU A 6 -47.71 -17.66 2.92
N GLU A 7 -48.89 -17.06 3.05
CA GLU A 7 -49.14 -16.00 4.03
C GLU A 7 -49.02 -16.51 5.49
N THR A 8 -49.40 -17.76 5.75
CA THR A 8 -49.18 -18.40 7.05
C THR A 8 -47.71 -18.67 7.35
N LEU A 9 -46.92 -19.10 6.34
CA LEU A 9 -45.48 -19.33 6.50
C LEU A 9 -44.69 -18.04 6.77
N PHE A 10 -45.10 -16.92 6.19
CA PHE A 10 -44.45 -15.62 6.45
C PHE A 10 -44.88 -14.98 7.78
N ARG A 11 -46.08 -15.30 8.28
CA ARG A 11 -46.56 -14.81 9.58
C ARG A 11 -45.94 -15.57 10.76
N GLU A 12 -45.43 -16.77 10.53
CA GLU A 12 -44.75 -17.61 11.53
C GLU A 12 -43.24 -17.31 11.62
N ALA A 13 -42.88 -16.02 11.60
CA ALA A 13 -41.51 -15.59 11.88
C ALA A 13 -41.21 -15.70 13.39
N PRO A 14 -40.02 -16.17 13.80
CA PRO A 14 -39.67 -16.29 15.21
C PRO A 14 -39.72 -14.92 15.91
N GLY A 15 -40.14 -14.93 17.17
CA GLY A 15 -40.37 -13.75 18.01
C GLY A 15 -39.13 -12.87 18.27
N ASP A 16 -39.34 -11.92 19.19
CA ASP A 16 -38.50 -10.75 19.51
C ASP A 16 -37.01 -10.91 19.21
N THR A 17 -36.47 -9.89 18.53
CA THR A 17 -35.04 -9.77 18.20
C THR A 17 -34.19 -10.02 19.45
N PRO A 18 -33.22 -10.94 19.42
CA PRO A 18 -32.36 -11.19 20.56
C PRO A 18 -31.61 -9.91 20.91
N ALA A 19 -31.42 -9.68 22.22
CA ALA A 19 -30.66 -8.53 22.69
C ALA A 19 -29.27 -8.50 22.01
N PRO A 20 -28.79 -7.33 21.57
CA PRO A 20 -27.48 -7.23 20.94
C PRO A 20 -26.41 -7.75 21.89
N THR A 21 -25.67 -8.78 21.45
CA THR A 21 -24.59 -9.43 22.22
C THR A 21 -23.28 -8.66 22.17
N PHE A 22 -23.24 -7.53 21.48
CA PHE A 22 -22.09 -6.65 21.35
C PHE A 22 -22.49 -5.23 21.72
N ASP A 23 -21.81 -4.65 22.72
CA ASP A 23 -22.01 -3.26 23.12
C ASP A 23 -20.78 -2.39 22.81
N ALA A 24 -20.92 -1.07 22.95
CA ALA A 24 -19.82 -0.15 22.78
C ALA A 24 -18.68 -0.36 23.82
N GLY A 25 -19.00 -0.99 24.95
CA GLY A 25 -18.04 -1.37 25.99
C GLY A 25 -17.10 -2.48 25.53
N ASP A 26 -17.60 -3.46 24.76
CA ASP A 26 -16.80 -4.53 24.17
C ASP A 26 -15.76 -3.99 23.18
N ILE A 27 -16.14 -2.98 22.40
CA ILE A 27 -15.25 -2.28 21.47
C ILE A 27 -14.19 -1.50 22.25
N ALA A 28 -14.58 -0.76 23.29
CA ALA A 28 -13.65 -0.01 24.12
C ALA A 28 -12.66 -0.92 24.87
N ALA A 29 -13.13 -2.05 25.40
CA ALA A 29 -12.31 -3.03 26.09
C ALA A 29 -11.32 -3.74 25.16
N ARG A 30 -11.73 -4.11 23.94
CA ARG A 30 -10.82 -4.65 22.92
C ARG A 30 -9.82 -3.60 22.42
N SER A 31 -10.27 -2.36 22.21
CA SER A 31 -9.40 -1.24 21.81
C SER A 31 -8.29 -1.00 22.83
N LYS A 32 -8.65 -0.94 24.13
CA LYS A 32 -7.67 -0.75 25.21
C LYS A 32 -6.62 -1.87 25.29
N ARG A 33 -7.03 -3.13 25.03
CA ARG A 33 -6.10 -4.28 24.97
C ARG A 33 -5.17 -4.22 23.75
N ALA A 34 -5.64 -3.71 22.61
CA ALA A 34 -4.80 -3.53 21.42
C ALA A 34 -3.74 -2.44 21.63
N THR A 35 -4.12 -1.31 22.26
CA THR A 35 -3.18 -0.22 22.56
C THR A 35 -2.12 -0.61 23.60
N ALA A 36 -2.49 -1.41 24.62
CA ALA A 36 -1.54 -1.89 25.62
C ALA A 36 -0.45 -2.82 25.04
N ARG A 37 -0.77 -3.63 24.02
CA ARG A 37 0.23 -4.50 23.37
C ARG A 37 1.29 -3.72 22.59
N LYS A 38 0.91 -2.60 21.96
CA LYS A 38 1.85 -1.74 21.22
C LYS A 38 2.87 -1.07 22.15
N GLN A 39 2.44 -0.63 23.34
CA GLN A 39 3.33 0.03 24.29
C GLN A 39 4.36 -0.92 24.92
N ASN A 40 3.99 -2.18 25.20
CA ASN A 40 4.93 -3.15 25.76
C ASN A 40 6.01 -3.63 24.78
N MET A 41 5.76 -3.61 23.46
CA MET A 41 6.81 -3.91 22.47
C MET A 41 7.89 -2.80 22.39
N ILE A 42 7.51 -1.54 22.58
CA ILE A 42 8.43 -0.40 22.48
C ILE A 42 9.41 -0.36 23.68
N VAL A 43 8.95 -0.76 24.87
CA VAL A 43 9.78 -0.74 26.10
C VAL A 43 10.84 -1.85 26.10
N LEU A 44 10.59 -3.01 25.49
CA LEU A 44 11.56 -4.11 25.45
C LEU A 44 12.72 -3.86 24.46
N ALA A 45 12.50 -3.06 23.43
CA ALA A 45 13.51 -2.78 22.40
C ALA A 45 14.62 -1.82 22.89
N CYS A 46 14.31 -0.91 23.83
CA CYS A 46 15.27 0.09 24.30
C CYS A 46 16.33 -0.44 25.29
N SER A 47 16.11 -1.60 25.94
CA SER A 47 17.06 -2.14 26.92
C SER A 47 18.24 -2.91 26.32
N PHE A 48 18.17 -3.32 25.05
CA PHE A 48 19.26 -4.08 24.39
C PHE A 48 20.31 -3.18 23.70
N GLY A 49 19.92 -1.98 23.24
CA GLY A 49 20.84 -1.07 22.53
C GLY A 49 21.94 -0.46 23.41
N VAL A 50 21.67 -0.24 24.71
CA VAL A 50 22.64 0.39 25.62
C VAL A 50 23.73 -0.59 26.09
N LEU A 51 23.43 -1.90 26.19
CA LEU A 51 24.40 -2.90 26.63
C LEU A 51 25.44 -3.25 25.54
N VAL A 52 25.09 -3.15 24.25
CA VAL A 52 26.04 -3.42 23.15
C VAL A 52 27.03 -2.27 22.95
N LEU A 53 26.63 -1.02 23.21
CA LEU A 53 27.49 0.16 23.07
C LEU A 53 28.48 0.37 24.24
N ALA A 54 28.19 -0.18 25.42
CA ALA A 54 29.10 -0.10 26.58
C ALA A 54 30.12 -1.27 26.66
N GLY A 55 29.88 -2.39 25.98
CA GLY A 55 30.71 -3.60 26.08
C GLY A 55 31.86 -3.72 25.07
N LEU A 56 31.89 -2.90 24.01
CA LEU A 56 32.87 -2.98 22.92
C LEU A 56 33.88 -1.80 22.89
N GLY A 57 33.87 -0.94 23.90
CA GLY A 57 34.70 0.27 23.95
C GLY A 57 36.04 0.16 24.69
N THR A 58 36.35 -0.96 25.34
CA THR A 58 37.53 -1.07 26.23
C THR A 58 38.68 -1.95 25.72
N LEU A 59 38.68 -2.35 24.45
CA LEU A 59 39.71 -3.25 23.88
C LEU A 59 40.37 -2.74 22.58
N GLY A 60 40.20 -1.46 22.23
CA GLY A 60 40.64 -0.92 20.93
C GLY A 60 41.84 0.04 20.95
N VAL A 61 42.52 0.27 22.07
CA VAL A 61 43.57 1.31 22.18
C VAL A 61 44.86 0.80 22.86
N LEU A 62 45.24 -0.46 22.66
CA LEU A 62 46.61 -0.92 22.95
C LEU A 62 47.00 -2.02 21.96
N LEU A 63 48.23 -1.93 21.44
CA LEU A 63 48.95 -2.94 20.63
C LEU A 63 48.93 -2.73 19.11
N ASN A 64 49.62 -1.66 18.71
CA ASN A 64 50.35 -1.59 17.45
C ASN A 64 51.57 -2.53 17.56
N GLY A 65 51.52 -3.72 16.95
CA GLY A 65 52.59 -4.73 17.03
C GLY A 65 52.43 -5.81 15.96
N ASN A 66 53.42 -5.87 15.07
CA ASN A 66 53.53 -6.73 13.88
C ASN A 66 53.82 -8.21 14.22
N LEU A 67 53.55 -9.10 13.26
CA LEU A 67 53.94 -10.53 13.08
C LEU A 67 52.99 -11.63 13.59
N GLY A 68 52.61 -12.51 12.66
CA GLY A 68 52.29 -13.92 12.94
C GLY A 68 51.13 -14.51 12.14
N GLU A 69 51.44 -15.15 11.01
CA GLU A 69 50.60 -16.15 10.33
C GLU A 69 50.07 -17.23 11.30
N ASP A 70 48.78 -17.57 11.22
CA ASP A 70 48.32 -18.95 11.01
C ASP A 70 46.77 -19.05 10.87
N THR A 71 46.35 -19.30 9.63
CA THR A 71 45.53 -20.44 9.15
C THR A 71 44.19 -20.87 9.80
N ALA A 72 43.17 -20.98 8.91
CA ALA A 72 41.93 -21.78 8.92
C ALA A 72 40.74 -21.27 9.78
N SER A 73 39.46 -21.34 9.38
CA SER A 73 38.78 -22.24 8.45
C SER A 73 37.45 -21.64 7.97
N VAL A 74 37.14 -21.81 6.68
CA VAL A 74 35.82 -21.60 6.07
C VAL A 74 34.98 -22.88 6.23
N ALA A 75 33.75 -22.76 6.68
CA ALA A 75 32.69 -23.75 6.52
C ALA A 75 31.35 -23.00 6.52
N GLY A 76 30.40 -23.17 5.61
CA GLY A 76 30.19 -24.19 4.61
C GLY A 76 28.66 -24.30 4.46
N ALA A 77 28.13 -23.86 3.33
CA ALA A 77 26.73 -24.06 2.96
C ALA A 77 26.48 -25.56 2.64
N PRO A 78 25.27 -26.08 2.86
CA PRO A 78 24.82 -27.28 2.17
C PRO A 78 23.83 -26.92 1.07
N ASP A 79 24.30 -26.98 -0.18
CA ASP A 79 23.49 -27.42 -1.31
C ASP A 79 23.47 -28.95 -1.30
N ALA A 80 22.28 -29.55 -1.26
CA ALA A 80 22.10 -30.97 -1.53
C ALA A 80 20.80 -31.17 -2.31
N ASN A 81 20.94 -31.12 -3.63
CA ASN A 81 20.07 -31.79 -4.58
C ASN A 81 19.97 -33.28 -4.22
N SER A 82 18.75 -33.78 -4.03
CA SER A 82 18.44 -35.20 -4.15
C SER A 82 17.03 -35.37 -4.68
N ALA A 83 16.96 -35.60 -5.98
CA ALA A 83 15.79 -36.09 -6.69
C ALA A 83 15.36 -37.45 -6.13
N THR A 84 14.09 -37.59 -5.74
CA THR A 84 13.43 -38.90 -5.68
C THR A 84 11.96 -38.80 -6.14
N LYS A 85 11.74 -39.39 -7.32
CA LYS A 85 10.59 -40.20 -7.73
C LYS A 85 9.16 -39.65 -7.59
N PHE A 86 8.66 -39.27 -8.77
CA PHE A 86 7.30 -39.45 -9.28
C PHE A 86 6.56 -40.67 -8.70
N GLY A 87 5.40 -40.42 -8.09
CA GLY A 87 4.32 -41.38 -7.93
C GLY A 87 3.26 -41.12 -9.00
N ALA A 88 3.21 -42.01 -9.99
CA ALA A 88 2.12 -42.10 -10.96
C ALA A 88 1.00 -42.95 -10.35
N GLN A 89 -0.25 -42.50 -10.48
CA GLN A 89 -1.42 -43.40 -10.49
C GLN A 89 -2.36 -42.99 -11.63
N GLU A 90 -2.26 -43.81 -12.69
CA GLU A 90 -3.35 -44.49 -13.38
C GLU A 90 -4.53 -43.66 -13.95
N GLN A 91 -4.39 -43.38 -15.24
CA GLN A 91 -5.43 -43.12 -16.21
C GLN A 91 -6.15 -44.44 -16.59
N PRO A 92 -7.49 -44.47 -16.71
CA PRO A 92 -8.18 -45.49 -17.47
C PRO A 92 -8.54 -45.00 -18.88
N GLY A 93 -8.04 -45.73 -19.88
CA GLY A 93 -8.87 -46.22 -21.00
C GLY A 93 -9.03 -45.33 -22.23
N ASP A 94 -8.28 -45.68 -23.28
CA ASP A 94 -8.55 -45.40 -24.69
C ASP A 94 -10.02 -45.63 -25.10
N ALA A 95 -10.58 -44.67 -25.83
CA ALA A 95 -11.60 -44.94 -26.83
C ALA A 95 -11.31 -44.07 -28.07
N GLN A 96 -10.75 -44.72 -29.08
CA GLN A 96 -10.67 -44.23 -30.45
C GLN A 96 -12.09 -43.94 -30.98
N GLY A 97 -12.32 -42.72 -31.45
CA GLY A 97 -13.58 -42.32 -32.04
C GLY A 97 -13.47 -41.05 -32.88
N ARG A 98 -12.47 -40.96 -33.76
CA ARG A 98 -12.41 -39.90 -34.79
C ARG A 98 -13.39 -40.25 -35.92
N LEU A 99 -14.58 -39.66 -35.91
CA LEU A 99 -15.47 -39.61 -37.07
C LEU A 99 -15.08 -38.42 -37.97
N PRO A 100 -14.82 -38.63 -39.28
CA PRO A 100 -14.50 -37.55 -40.21
C PRO A 100 -15.79 -37.07 -40.90
N ASN A 101 -16.49 -36.10 -40.32
CA ASN A 101 -17.35 -35.10 -40.98
C ASN A 101 -18.35 -34.49 -39.98
N ALA A 102 -18.05 -33.28 -39.52
CA ALA A 102 -19.05 -32.31 -39.13
C ALA A 102 -18.46 -30.93 -39.46
N GLY A 103 -19.18 -30.14 -40.26
CA GLY A 103 -18.74 -28.81 -40.72
C GLY A 103 -18.51 -27.83 -39.57
N PRO A 104 -17.89 -26.67 -39.84
CA PRO A 104 -17.59 -25.68 -38.81
C PRO A 104 -18.90 -25.18 -38.17
N PRO A 105 -19.04 -25.18 -36.83
CA PRO A 105 -20.07 -24.39 -36.19
C PRO A 105 -19.70 -22.91 -36.33
N GLU A 106 -20.43 -22.20 -37.19
CA GLU A 106 -20.52 -20.75 -37.19
C GLU A 106 -20.96 -20.26 -35.80
N GLY A 107 -20.31 -19.21 -35.29
CA GLY A 107 -20.93 -18.39 -34.23
C GLY A 107 -20.16 -18.17 -32.94
N PHE A 108 -18.83 -18.32 -32.90
CA PHE A 108 -18.02 -17.64 -31.89
C PHE A 108 -17.35 -16.42 -32.52
N PRO A 109 -17.55 -15.19 -32.03
CA PRO A 109 -16.75 -14.07 -32.49
C PRO A 109 -15.29 -14.30 -32.07
N ASP A 110 -14.36 -14.35 -33.03
CA ASP A 110 -12.90 -14.39 -32.85
C ASP A 110 -12.32 -13.12 -32.19
N ALA A 111 -13.16 -12.22 -31.68
CA ALA A 111 -12.73 -11.03 -30.98
C ALA A 111 -12.63 -11.33 -29.48
N SER A 112 -11.43 -11.69 -29.04
CA SER A 112 -11.03 -11.39 -27.65
C SER A 112 -11.33 -9.92 -27.36
N PRO A 113 -11.82 -9.53 -26.17
CA PRO A 113 -12.12 -8.13 -25.87
C PRO A 113 -10.89 -7.29 -26.17
N LYS A 114 -10.98 -6.41 -27.18
CA LYS A 114 -10.00 -5.36 -27.39
C LYS A 114 -10.14 -4.37 -26.23
N GLN A 115 -9.55 -4.70 -25.08
CA GLN A 115 -9.22 -3.71 -24.08
C GLN A 115 -8.05 -2.90 -24.65
N GLY A 116 -8.39 -1.74 -25.19
CA GLY A 116 -7.48 -0.90 -25.95
C GLY A 116 -8.27 0.09 -26.78
N GLY A 117 -9.10 0.90 -26.10
CA GLY A 117 -9.52 2.17 -26.67
C GLY A 117 -8.31 3.09 -26.70
N ASP A 118 -8.17 3.86 -27.77
CA ASP A 118 -7.07 4.78 -28.02
C ASP A 118 -6.95 5.85 -26.92
N ALA A 119 -6.27 5.51 -25.81
CA ALA A 119 -5.67 6.48 -24.94
C ALA A 119 -4.21 6.61 -25.39
N SER A 120 -3.97 7.56 -26.29
CA SER A 120 -2.64 8.10 -26.50
C SER A 120 -2.17 8.71 -25.18
N GLY A 121 -1.46 7.89 -24.41
CA GLY A 121 -0.81 8.25 -23.17
C GLY A 121 0.32 7.26 -23.03
N GLU A 122 1.53 7.69 -23.38
CA GLU A 122 2.75 6.96 -23.09
C GLU A 122 2.78 6.71 -21.58
N SER A 123 2.47 5.49 -21.13
CA SER A 123 2.59 5.14 -19.72
C SER A 123 4.06 5.24 -19.36
N THR A 124 4.48 6.38 -18.82
CA THR A 124 5.81 6.55 -18.26
C THR A 124 6.00 5.48 -17.19
N PRO A 125 6.98 4.58 -17.33
CA PRO A 125 7.20 3.52 -16.35
C PRO A 125 7.41 4.14 -14.97
N GLY A 126 6.66 3.71 -13.95
CA GLY A 126 6.76 4.22 -12.57
C GLY A 126 5.70 5.23 -12.14
N CYS A 127 4.79 5.63 -13.04
CA CYS A 127 3.64 6.48 -12.72
C CYS A 127 2.34 5.69 -12.47
N ASP A 128 2.38 4.37 -12.54
CA ASP A 128 1.24 3.46 -12.42
C ASP A 128 1.04 2.93 -11.00
N GLN A 129 2.03 3.12 -10.11
CA GLN A 129 2.00 2.59 -8.75
C GLN A 129 1.76 3.67 -7.72
N VAL A 130 0.83 3.39 -6.82
CA VAL A 130 0.61 4.16 -5.60
C VAL A 130 1.60 3.72 -4.53
N ASP A 131 2.29 4.66 -3.92
CA ASP A 131 3.06 4.35 -2.73
C ASP A 131 2.14 4.15 -1.53
N ARG A 132 2.01 2.90 -1.07
CA ARG A 132 1.08 2.54 0.01
C ARG A 132 1.45 3.18 1.35
N GLU A 133 2.73 3.37 1.64
CA GLU A 133 3.16 3.98 2.90
C GLU A 133 2.84 5.48 2.89
N LEU A 134 3.13 6.17 1.79
CA LEU A 134 2.81 7.57 1.58
C LEU A 134 1.30 7.80 1.54
N ALA A 135 0.53 6.87 0.97
CA ALA A 135 -0.92 6.90 0.99
C ALA A 135 -1.46 6.87 2.44
N ILE A 136 -0.95 5.95 3.26
CA ILE A 136 -1.35 5.83 4.67
C ILE A 136 -0.92 7.09 5.45
N ALA A 137 0.29 7.59 5.22
CA ALA A 137 0.81 8.77 5.88
C ALA A 137 -0.04 10.01 5.52
N LEU A 138 -0.26 10.27 4.23
CA LEU A 138 -1.07 11.40 3.76
C LEU A 138 -2.51 11.32 4.27
N ALA A 139 -3.14 10.14 4.22
CA ALA A 139 -4.48 9.94 4.76
C ALA A 139 -4.55 10.16 6.28
N GLY A 140 -3.45 9.90 7.00
CA GLY A 140 -3.34 10.13 8.44
C GLY A 140 -3.21 11.59 8.85
N GLU A 141 -2.72 12.46 7.96
CA GLU A 141 -2.59 13.90 8.21
C GLU A 141 -3.84 14.70 7.85
N LEU A 142 -4.80 14.09 7.15
CA LEU A 142 -5.99 14.78 6.71
C LEU A 142 -6.98 15.01 7.87
N PRO A 143 -7.58 16.21 7.98
CA PRO A 143 -8.56 16.51 9.04
C PRO A 143 -9.84 15.65 8.96
N VAL A 144 -10.09 15.04 7.80
CA VAL A 144 -11.26 14.23 7.50
C VAL A 144 -10.83 12.86 6.95
N ALA A 145 -11.68 11.86 7.16
CA ALA A 145 -11.43 10.53 6.61
C ALA A 145 -11.52 10.56 5.08
N VAL A 146 -10.48 10.05 4.42
CA VAL A 146 -10.47 9.87 2.98
C VAL A 146 -11.36 8.69 2.60
N THR A 147 -12.34 8.92 1.74
CA THR A 147 -13.24 7.87 1.22
C THR A 147 -12.88 7.46 -0.21
N SER A 148 -12.05 8.23 -0.90
CA SER A 148 -11.58 7.90 -2.25
C SER A 148 -10.49 6.84 -2.20
N GLU A 149 -10.43 5.99 -3.22
CA GLU A 149 -9.27 5.13 -3.45
C GLU A 149 -8.03 5.98 -3.74
N ALA A 150 -6.87 5.52 -3.25
CA ALA A 150 -5.59 6.16 -3.53
C ALA A 150 -5.26 6.00 -5.03
N GLN A 151 -4.77 7.07 -5.65
CA GLN A 151 -4.37 7.09 -7.05
C GLN A 151 -2.90 7.51 -7.18
N PRO A 152 -2.21 7.17 -8.28
CA PRO A 152 -0.88 7.72 -8.52
C PRO A 152 -0.90 9.24 -8.56
N GLY A 153 0.15 9.88 -8.06
CA GLY A 153 0.26 11.34 -8.07
C GLY A 153 0.40 11.89 -9.49
N ARG A 154 -0.05 13.13 -9.70
CA ARG A 154 0.16 13.84 -10.99
C ARG A 154 1.63 14.11 -11.31
N VAL A 155 2.45 14.20 -10.26
CA VAL A 155 3.88 14.42 -10.35
C VAL A 155 4.57 13.10 -10.03
N CYS A 156 5.01 12.40 -11.07
CA CYS A 156 5.61 11.07 -10.97
C CYS A 156 6.67 10.87 -12.07
N SER A 157 7.68 10.06 -11.74
CA SER A 157 8.81 9.72 -12.60
C SER A 157 9.41 8.40 -12.08
N PRO A 158 10.15 7.61 -12.89
CA PRO A 158 10.82 6.41 -12.38
C PRO A 158 11.64 6.69 -11.10
N GLY A 159 11.39 5.90 -10.05
CA GLY A 159 12.08 6.04 -8.77
C GLY A 159 11.49 7.08 -7.81
N TRP A 160 10.43 7.79 -8.22
CA TRP A 160 9.68 8.69 -7.34
C TRP A 160 8.56 7.93 -6.66
N ARG A 161 8.21 8.34 -5.44
CA ARG A 161 7.10 7.75 -4.68
C ARG A 161 5.97 8.77 -4.68
N SER A 162 4.78 8.40 -5.14
CA SER A 162 3.67 9.36 -5.24
C SER A 162 2.32 8.77 -4.83
N VAL A 163 1.43 9.64 -4.39
CA VAL A 163 0.03 9.33 -4.12
C VAL A 163 -0.83 10.59 -4.32
N ALA A 164 -2.07 10.38 -4.72
CA ALA A 164 -3.12 11.37 -4.75
C ALA A 164 -4.42 10.82 -4.15
N PHE A 165 -5.20 11.71 -3.55
CA PHE A 165 -6.56 11.45 -3.10
C PHE A 165 -7.51 12.52 -3.63
N GLN A 166 -8.73 12.10 -3.94
CA GLN A 166 -9.83 13.03 -4.14
C GLN A 166 -10.41 13.41 -2.78
N VAL A 167 -10.38 14.69 -2.49
CA VAL A 167 -10.75 15.22 -1.18
C VAL A 167 -11.81 16.31 -1.29
N ASN A 168 -12.59 16.45 -0.23
CA ASN A 168 -13.58 17.50 -0.08
C ASN A 168 -13.34 18.21 1.25
N ASP A 169 -13.26 19.54 1.20
CA ASP A 169 -13.09 20.44 2.33
C ASP A 169 -14.22 21.48 2.32
N GLY A 170 -15.34 21.12 2.94
CA GLY A 170 -16.55 21.95 2.92
C GLY A 170 -17.08 22.14 1.50
N ALA A 171 -16.94 23.36 0.96
CA ALA A 171 -17.37 23.71 -0.39
C ALA A 171 -16.26 23.55 -1.45
N ALA A 172 -15.00 23.40 -1.04
CA ALA A 172 -13.88 23.14 -1.93
C ALA A 172 -13.72 21.63 -2.17
N SER A 173 -13.65 21.22 -3.43
CA SER A 173 -13.32 19.85 -3.82
C SER A 173 -12.08 19.87 -4.72
N GLY A 174 -11.32 18.78 -4.70
CA GLY A 174 -10.09 18.73 -5.48
C GLY A 174 -9.24 17.50 -5.23
N THR A 175 -8.02 17.59 -5.75
CA THR A 175 -7.00 16.55 -5.59
C THR A 175 -5.95 17.05 -4.61
N LEU A 176 -5.68 16.27 -3.56
CA LEU A 176 -4.50 16.44 -2.72
C LEU A 176 -3.51 15.33 -3.04
N SER A 177 -2.29 15.68 -3.42
CA SER A 177 -1.23 14.73 -3.77
C SER A 177 0.06 15.01 -3.02
N ALA A 178 0.82 13.95 -2.75
CA ALA A 178 2.16 14.01 -2.20
C ALA A 178 3.11 13.20 -3.07
N THR A 179 4.30 13.74 -3.33
CA THR A 179 5.36 13.11 -4.09
C THR A 179 6.69 13.26 -3.35
N VAL A 180 7.39 12.14 -3.13
CA VAL A 180 8.76 12.12 -2.63
C VAL A 180 9.71 11.96 -3.81
N VAL A 181 10.54 12.98 -4.01
CA VAL A 181 11.50 13.11 -5.10
C VAL A 181 12.91 12.85 -4.55
N PRO A 182 13.66 11.89 -5.12
CA PRO A 182 15.03 11.62 -4.68
C PRO A 182 15.95 12.84 -4.75
N GLU A 183 16.96 12.88 -3.87
CA GLU A 183 17.94 13.96 -3.85
C GLU A 183 18.59 14.21 -5.22
N GLY A 184 18.94 15.45 -5.52
CA GLY A 184 19.60 15.82 -6.77
C GLY A 184 18.71 15.76 -8.02
N THR A 185 17.41 15.46 -7.87
CA THR A 185 16.46 15.46 -8.99
C THR A 185 15.72 16.80 -9.07
N ALA A 186 15.66 17.38 -10.27
CA ALA A 186 14.88 18.60 -10.51
C ALA A 186 13.39 18.26 -10.65
N ILE A 187 12.54 19.11 -10.08
CA ILE A 187 11.08 19.02 -10.21
C ILE A 187 10.64 20.04 -11.25
N GLU A 188 10.08 19.58 -12.36
CA GLU A 188 9.45 20.44 -13.36
C GLU A 188 7.93 20.25 -13.28
N LEU A 189 7.23 21.25 -12.71
CA LEU A 189 5.79 21.25 -12.69
C LEU A 189 5.24 21.88 -13.96
N ALA A 190 4.29 21.20 -14.60
CA ALA A 190 3.43 21.80 -15.61
C ALA A 190 2.62 22.97 -15.01
N GLU A 191 2.09 23.83 -15.87
CA GLU A 191 1.19 24.92 -15.46
C GLU A 191 0.04 24.38 -14.61
N GLN A 192 -0.11 24.92 -13.39
CA GLN A 192 -1.14 24.49 -12.45
C GLN A 192 -2.39 25.35 -12.58
N PRO A 193 -3.59 24.78 -12.35
CA PRO A 193 -4.81 25.57 -12.28
C PRO A 193 -4.71 26.71 -11.26
N GLU A 194 -5.40 27.82 -11.54
CA GLU A 194 -5.51 28.93 -10.59
C GLU A 194 -6.07 28.43 -9.25
N GLY A 195 -5.52 28.93 -8.13
CA GLY A 195 -5.92 28.50 -6.80
C GLY A 195 -5.17 27.27 -6.27
N THR A 196 -4.32 26.63 -7.08
CA THR A 196 -3.47 25.52 -6.62
C THR A 196 -2.52 25.97 -5.51
N VAL A 197 -2.44 25.18 -4.44
CA VAL A 197 -1.46 25.36 -3.36
C VAL A 197 -0.36 24.32 -3.51
N ILE A 198 0.89 24.77 -3.53
CA ILE A 198 2.07 23.94 -3.72
C ILE A 198 3.01 24.19 -2.54
N VAL A 199 3.41 23.12 -1.86
CA VAL A 199 4.37 23.20 -0.77
C VAL A 199 5.48 22.18 -1.01
N GLU A 200 6.72 22.66 -0.96
CA GLU A 200 7.92 21.84 -1.02
C GLU A 200 8.64 21.84 0.34
N ARG A 201 9.18 20.69 0.71
CA ARG A 201 9.96 20.47 1.93
C ARG A 201 11.10 19.49 1.69
N THR A 202 12.26 19.80 2.25
CA THR A 202 13.36 18.83 2.32
C THR A 202 13.13 17.86 3.47
N THR A 203 13.35 16.58 3.23
CA THR A 203 13.23 15.52 4.24
C THR A 203 14.59 15.25 4.91
N PRO A 204 14.63 14.60 6.10
CA PRO A 204 15.85 14.10 6.73
C PRO A 204 16.79 13.27 5.83
N SER A 205 16.25 12.60 4.81
CA SER A 205 17.03 11.83 3.83
C SER A 205 17.57 12.66 2.66
N ASN A 206 17.43 14.00 2.71
CA ASN A 206 17.72 14.95 1.62
C ASN A 206 16.83 14.80 0.38
N ALA A 207 15.78 13.97 0.44
CA ALA A 207 14.74 13.95 -0.59
C ALA A 207 13.90 15.25 -0.52
N THR A 208 13.21 15.55 -1.62
CA THR A 208 12.23 16.64 -1.65
C THR A 208 10.84 16.06 -1.60
N LEU A 209 10.08 16.40 -0.56
CA LEU A 209 8.65 16.16 -0.49
C LEU A 209 7.92 17.35 -1.12
N LEU A 210 7.09 17.05 -2.11
CA LEU A 210 6.20 17.99 -2.78
C LEU A 210 4.76 17.61 -2.45
N VAL A 211 4.00 18.56 -1.89
CA VAL A 211 2.56 18.41 -1.64
C VAL A 211 1.81 19.42 -2.49
N LEU A 212 0.82 18.97 -3.25
CA LEU A 212 -0.05 19.80 -4.07
C LEU A 212 -1.50 19.62 -3.65
N SER A 213 -2.21 20.73 -3.50
CA SER A 213 -3.66 20.76 -3.44
C SER A 213 -4.21 21.52 -4.64
N ILE A 214 -4.92 20.82 -5.52
CA ILE A 214 -5.42 21.35 -6.79
C ILE A 214 -6.95 21.41 -6.70
N PRO A 215 -7.58 22.59 -6.91
CA PRO A 215 -9.03 22.69 -6.95
C PRO A 215 -9.59 21.97 -8.18
N GLU A 216 -10.70 21.27 -8.01
CA GLU A 216 -11.48 20.74 -9.14
C GLU A 216 -12.39 21.82 -9.71
N GLN A 217 -12.96 22.66 -8.84
CA GLN A 217 -13.85 23.76 -9.21
C GLN A 217 -13.62 24.97 -8.30
N GLY A 218 -13.73 26.17 -8.87
CA GLY A 218 -13.57 27.42 -8.15
C GLY A 218 -12.10 27.76 -7.86
N PRO A 219 -11.86 28.88 -7.14
CA PRO A 219 -10.52 29.43 -6.93
C PRO A 219 -9.81 28.89 -5.68
N GLU A 220 -10.46 28.04 -4.88
CA GLU A 220 -9.96 27.61 -3.57
C GLU A 220 -9.62 26.12 -3.59
N ALA A 221 -8.35 25.78 -3.36
CA ALA A 221 -7.92 24.41 -3.19
C ALA A 221 -8.40 23.82 -1.85
N PRO A 222 -8.76 22.52 -1.80
CA PRO A 222 -9.13 21.89 -0.54
C PRO A 222 -7.97 21.92 0.45
N PHE A 223 -8.26 22.19 1.72
CA PHE A 223 -7.26 22.29 2.79
C PHE A 223 -6.15 23.33 2.55
N ALA A 224 -6.39 24.39 1.76
CA ALA A 224 -5.39 25.41 1.43
C ALA A 224 -4.61 25.93 2.65
N GLY A 225 -5.28 26.12 3.79
CA GLY A 225 -4.66 26.57 5.04
C GLY A 225 -3.88 25.50 5.82
N ALA A 226 -4.01 24.22 5.48
CA ALA A 226 -3.38 23.10 6.17
C ALA A 226 -2.29 22.39 5.36
N VAL A 227 -2.15 22.68 4.05
CA VAL A 227 -1.14 22.04 3.18
C VAL A 227 0.27 22.19 3.75
N GLU A 228 0.61 23.37 4.28
CA GLU A 228 1.92 23.64 4.90
C GLU A 228 2.20 22.74 6.11
N SER A 229 1.22 22.56 7.00
CA SER A 229 1.34 21.67 8.17
C SER A 229 1.41 20.21 7.76
N ILE A 230 0.59 19.79 6.79
CA ILE A 230 0.60 18.42 6.26
C ILE A 230 1.98 18.11 5.66
N ALA A 231 2.52 19.02 4.85
CA ALA A 231 3.84 18.88 4.26
C ALA A 231 4.95 18.81 5.32
N ALA A 232 4.86 19.59 6.40
CA ALA A 232 5.84 19.54 7.48
C ALA A 232 5.82 18.19 8.24
N GLU A 233 4.63 17.68 8.59
CA GLU A 233 4.47 16.39 9.28
C GLU A 233 4.90 15.21 8.41
N LEU A 234 4.57 15.25 7.11
CA LEU A 234 5.04 14.25 6.16
C LEU A 234 6.56 14.33 5.98
N ALA A 235 7.13 15.52 5.78
CA ALA A 235 8.56 15.66 5.53
C ALA A 235 9.41 15.14 6.69
N ALA A 236 8.93 15.25 7.93
CA ALA A 236 9.62 14.71 9.10
C ALA A 236 9.70 13.17 9.13
N ARG A 237 8.88 12.47 8.34
CA ARG A 237 8.81 11.00 8.28
C ARG A 237 9.62 10.38 7.13
N TYR A 238 9.88 11.14 6.08
CA TYR A 238 10.59 10.69 4.86
C TYR A 238 12.04 11.20 4.83
#